data_AF-A6JFE7-F1
#
_entry.id   AF-A6JFE7-F1
#
_cell.length_a   1.000
_cell.length_b   1.000
_cell.length_c   1.000
_cell.angle_alpha   90.00
_cell.angle_beta   90.00
_cell.angle_gamma   90.00
#
_symmetry.space_group_name_H-M   'P 1'
#
loop_
_entity.id
_entity.type
_entity.pdbx_description
1 polymer ?
#
loop_
_entity_poly.entity_id
_entity_poly.type
_entity_poly.pdbx_seq_one_letter_code
_entity_poly.pdbx_strand_id
1 'polypeptide(L)' 'MDWAYKNGIPYSFAFELRDTGYFGFLLPEMLIKPTCTETMLAVKNITMHLLKNCP' A
#
# COMPACT_ATOMS: atom_id res chain seq x y z
N MET A 1 11.88 -0.58 -1.48
CA MET A 1 11.54 -2.01 -1.69
C MET A 1 12.77 -2.83 -2.09
N ASP A 2 13.56 -2.41 -3.09
CA ASP A 2 14.69 -3.19 -3.62
C ASP A 2 15.73 -3.61 -2.59
N TRP A 3 16.11 -2.70 -1.69
CA TRP A 3 17.05 -3.02 -0.62
C TRP A 3 16.49 -4.09 0.32
N ALA A 4 15.25 -3.95 0.78
CA ALA A 4 14.59 -4.91 1.67
C ALA A 4 14.44 -6.29 1.01
N TYR A 5 14.04 -6.31 -0.27
CA TYR A 5 13.96 -7.53 -1.07
C TYR A 5 15.32 -8.24 -1.17
N LYS A 6 16.39 -7.50 -1.49
CA LYS A 6 17.76 -8.03 -1.56
C LYS A 6 18.29 -8.52 -0.21
N ASN A 7 17.74 -8.04 0.91
CA ASN A 7 18.13 -8.41 2.27
C ASN A 7 17.17 -9.39 2.94
N GLY A 8 16.43 -10.19 2.17
CA GLY A 8 15.65 -11.31 2.69
C GLY A 8 14.22 -10.97 3.12
N ILE A 9 13.67 -9.82 2.71
CA ILE A 9 12.25 -9.47 2.90
C ILE A 9 11.52 -9.58 1.54
N PRO A 10 11.09 -10.78 1.13
CA PRO A 10 10.58 -11.02 -0.23
C PRO A 10 9.26 -10.31 -0.52
N TYR A 11 8.47 -10.00 0.50
CA TYR A 11 7.19 -9.30 0.38
C TYR A 11 7.35 -7.81 0.66
N SER A 12 8.01 -7.12 -0.26
CA SER A 12 8.30 -5.69 -0.17
C SER A 12 7.48 -4.90 -1.19
N PHE A 13 6.64 -3.97 -0.74
CA PHE A 13 5.75 -3.17 -1.58
C PHE A 13 5.98 -1.66 -1.36
N ALA A 14 5.68 -0.87 -2.38
CA ALA A 14 5.58 0.58 -2.29
C ALA A 14 4.20 1.01 -2.82
N PHE A 15 3.48 1.82 -2.04
CA PHE A 15 2.17 2.31 -2.40
C PHE A 15 2.28 3.78 -2.80
N GLU A 16 1.92 4.08 -4.04
CA GLU A 16 1.59 5.44 -4.47
C GLU A 16 0.07 5.59 -4.35
N LEU A 17 -0.38 6.51 -3.51
CA LEU A 17 -1.79 6.68 -3.17
C LEU A 17 -2.47 7.66 -4.13
N ARG A 18 -3.69 8.08 -3.78
CA ARG A 18 -4.41 9.10 -4.53
C ARG A 18 -3.69 10.45 -4.48
N ASP A 19 -3.87 11.32 -5.46
CA ASP A 19 -4.57 11.12 -6.73
C ASP A 19 -3.59 10.91 -7.89
N THR A 20 -4.03 11.04 -9.15
CA THR A 20 -3.16 10.90 -10.32
C THR A 20 -2.59 12.24 -10.82
N GLY A 21 -2.49 13.24 -9.93
CA GLY A 21 -1.80 14.51 -10.21
C GLY A 21 -2.70 15.74 -10.34
N TYR A 22 -3.99 15.67 -10.00
CA TYR A 22 -4.85 16.87 -9.98
C TYR A 22 -4.56 17.72 -8.74
N PHE A 23 -4.59 17.09 -7.56
CA PHE A 23 -4.15 17.67 -6.29
C PHE A 23 -2.71 17.27 -5.95
N GLY A 24 -2.27 16.09 -6.38
CA GLY A 24 -0.94 15.56 -6.10
C GLY A 24 -0.65 15.54 -4.60
N PHE A 25 0.44 16.16 -4.19
CA PHE A 25 0.85 16.21 -2.78
C PHE A 25 -0.11 17.02 -1.89
N LEU A 26 -0.92 17.93 -2.45
CA LEU A 26 -1.87 18.77 -1.71
C LEU A 26 -3.28 18.18 -1.74
N LEU A 27 -3.39 16.87 -1.44
CA LEU A 27 -4.63 16.13 -1.44
C LEU A 27 -5.64 16.70 -0.41
N PRO A 28 -6.88 17.05 -0.81
CA PRO A 28 -7.89 17.57 0.10
C PRO A 28 -8.25 16.60 1.24
N GLU A 29 -8.59 17.15 2.40
CA GLU A 29 -8.97 16.39 3.61
C GLU A 29 -10.12 15.39 3.35
N MET A 30 -11.09 15.76 2.52
CA MET A 30 -12.22 14.88 2.15
C MET A 30 -11.79 13.56 1.48
N LEU A 31 -10.58 13.50 0.91
CA LEU A 31 -10.03 12.32 0.26
C LEU A 31 -9.17 11.46 1.19
N ILE A 32 -8.87 11.90 2.42
CA ILE A 32 -8.08 11.12 3.39
C ILE A 32 -8.80 9.81 3.73
N LYS A 33 -10.03 9.91 4.23
CA LYS A 33 -10.80 8.72 4.65
C LYS A 33 -11.03 7.72 3.50
N PRO A 34 -11.44 8.13 2.28
CA PRO A 34 -11.52 7.23 1.13
C PRO A 34 -10.19 6.52 0.81
N THR A 35 -9.09 7.28 0.76
CA THR A 35 -7.75 6.74 0.45
C THR A 35 -7.29 5.73 1.50
N CYS A 36 -7.48 6.02 2.79
CA CYS A 36 -7.15 5.08 3.86
C CYS A 36 -8.02 3.82 3.82
N THR A 37 -9.30 3.94 3.48
CA THR A 37 -10.25 2.81 3.44
C THR A 37 -9.85 1.79 2.38
N GLU A 38 -9.57 2.26 1.16
CA GLU A 38 -9.14 1.36 0.07
C GLU A 38 -7.73 0.81 0.29
N THR A 39 -6.81 1.63 0.83
CA THR A 39 -5.43 1.17 1.12
C THR A 39 -5.42 0.09 2.19
N MET A 40 -6.23 0.25 3.26
CA MET A 40 -6.34 -0.76 4.31
C MET A 40 -6.91 -2.08 3.78
N LEU A 41 -7.86 -2.01 2.84
CA LEU A 41 -8.39 -3.21 2.19
C LEU A 41 -7.30 -3.93 1.37
N ALA A 42 -6.46 -3.18 0.65
CA ALA A 42 -5.32 -3.74 -0.08
C ALA A 42 -4.30 -4.40 0.87
N VAL A 43 -3.93 -3.71 1.96
CA VAL A 43 -3.03 -4.27 2.98
C VAL A 43 -3.62 -5.55 3.59
N LYS A 44 -4.90 -5.54 3.96
CA LYS A 44 -5.59 -6.74 4.47
C LYS A 44 -5.49 -7.90 3.49
N ASN A 45 -5.74 -7.67 2.20
CA ASN A 45 -5.67 -8.72 1.20
C ASN A 45 -4.26 -9.27 1.01
N ILE A 46 -3.23 -8.41 1.01
CA ILE A 46 -1.83 -8.84 0.97
C ILE A 46 -1.54 -9.70 2.19
N THR A 47 -1.84 -9.22 3.40
CA THR A 47 -1.60 -9.94 4.65
C THR A 47 -2.31 -11.30 4.66
N MET A 48 -3.57 -11.37 4.24
CA MET A 48 -4.30 -12.65 4.16
C MET A 48 -3.68 -13.61 3.15
N HIS A 49 -3.18 -13.10 2.01
CA HIS A 49 -2.46 -13.93 1.04
C HIS A 49 -1.15 -14.48 1.63
N LEU A 50 -0.40 -13.66 2.38
CA LEU A 50 0.82 -14.10 3.05
C LEU A 50 0.54 -15.13 4.14
N LEU A 51 -0.47 -14.91 5.00
CA LEU A 51 -0.85 -15.85 6.04
C LEU A 51 -1.25 -17.24 5.49
N LYS A 52 -1.75 -17.31 4.26
CA LYS A 52 -2.16 -18.58 3.63
C LYS A 52 -0.99 -19.30 2.94
N ASN A 53 -0.03 -18.56 2.39
CA ASN A 53 0.95 -19.11 1.45
C ASN A 53 2.40 -18.99 1.92
N CYS A 54 2.68 -18.24 2.99
CA CYS A 54 3.98 -18.28 3.64
C CYS A 54 4.09 -19.59 4.44
N PRO A 55 5.23 -20.31 4.32
CA PRO A 55 5.52 -21.48 5.14
C PRO A 55 5.67 -21.15 6.63
#